data_AF-A0AAV6UA36-F1
#
_entry.id   AF-A0AAV6UA36-F1
#
_cell.length_a   1.000
_cell.length_b   1.000
_cell.length_c   1.000
_cell.angle_alpha   90.00
_cell.angle_beta   90.00
_cell.angle_gamma   90.00
#
_symmetry.space_group_name_H-M   'P 1'
#
loop_
_entity.id
_entity.type
_entity.pdbx_description
1 polymer ?
#
loop_
_entity_poly.entity_id
_entity_poly.type
_entity_poly.pdbx_seq_one_letter_code
_entity_poly.pdbx_strand_id
1 'polypeptide(L)'
;MDSNGVVQGYVNYGPDLTPDSEMDLICNHELVLLFQPFRGDWVQINGVFGTHQNVKADHLSKILIEAVILCENAGLFVDAITGDGATWNRALWRNFGIGQSIGQMSISTLLFLNR
;
A
#
# COMPACT_ATOMS: atom_id res chain seq x y z
N MET A 1 -18.95 -10.81 -12.41
CA MET A 1 -18.55 -9.38 -12.05
C MET A 1 -19.73 -8.65 -11.42
N ASP A 2 -20.05 -9.02 -10.11
CA ASP A 2 -21.04 -8.33 -9.24
C ASP A 2 -20.49 -6.96 -8.80
N SER A 3 -20.74 -5.77 -9.59
CA SER A 3 -20.90 -4.31 -9.49
C SER A 3 -21.47 -3.89 -8.13
N ASN A 4 -21.16 -4.61 -6.99
CA ASN A 4 -21.71 -4.02 -5.74
C ASN A 4 -20.55 -3.65 -4.81
N GLY A 5 -19.42 -3.06 -5.31
CA GLY A 5 -18.55 -2.32 -4.35
C GLY A 5 -18.69 -2.85 -2.92
N VAL A 6 -18.95 -4.18 -2.65
CA VAL A 6 -18.98 -4.71 -1.27
C VAL A 6 -17.57 -4.60 -0.68
N VAL A 7 -17.40 -3.53 0.28
CA VAL A 7 -16.18 -3.43 1.11
C VAL A 7 -16.05 -4.69 1.97
N GLN A 8 -15.42 -5.68 1.54
CA GLN A 8 -15.12 -6.82 2.44
C GLN A 8 -14.26 -6.36 3.61
N GLY A 9 -14.84 -5.52 4.59
CA GLY A 9 -14.21 -4.74 5.69
C GLY A 9 -14.29 -5.51 7.01
N TYR A 10 -13.18 -6.15 7.31
CA TYR A 10 -12.31 -6.20 8.51
C TYR A 10 -11.53 -7.52 8.50
N VAL A 11 -10.49 -7.59 7.64
CA VAL A 11 -9.67 -8.82 7.79
C VAL A 11 -8.79 -8.68 9.03
N ASN A 12 -9.41 -9.12 10.18
CA ASN A 12 -8.54 -9.39 11.35
C ASN A 12 -7.33 -10.24 10.96
N TYR A 13 -6.20 -9.53 10.76
CA TYR A 13 -4.97 -10.22 10.30
C TYR A 13 -4.48 -11.21 11.37
N GLY A 14 -5.53 -11.54 12.40
CA GLY A 14 -5.19 -12.65 13.33
C GLY A 14 -4.38 -12.12 14.51
N PRO A 15 -4.28 -12.77 15.62
CA PRO A 15 -3.72 -12.32 16.90
C PRO A 15 -2.24 -11.93 16.75
N ASP A 16 -1.67 -12.37 15.60
CA ASP A 16 -0.23 -12.05 15.46
C ASP A 16 -0.03 -10.62 14.96
N LEU A 17 -1.08 -10.10 14.34
CA LEU A 17 -0.90 -8.75 13.76
C LEU A 17 -1.87 -7.76 14.41
N THR A 18 -2.89 -8.38 15.12
CA THR A 18 -3.78 -7.47 15.86
C THR A 18 -4.07 -8.09 17.23
N PRO A 19 -3.20 -7.68 18.16
CA PRO A 19 -3.49 -8.22 19.49
C PRO A 19 -4.90 -7.86 19.97
N ASP A 20 -5.44 -8.75 20.85
CA ASP A 20 -6.83 -8.58 21.32
C ASP A 20 -7.01 -7.22 22.01
N SER A 21 -5.91 -6.73 22.50
CA SER A 21 -5.98 -5.46 23.25
C SER A 21 -6.19 -4.27 22.31
N GLU A 22 -6.06 -4.56 21.03
CA GLU A 22 -6.12 -3.40 20.09
C GLU A 22 -7.32 -3.53 19.14
N MET A 23 -8.19 -4.48 19.46
CA MET A 23 -9.31 -4.77 18.52
C MET A 23 -10.39 -3.70 18.64
N ASP A 24 -10.33 -2.97 19.82
CA ASP A 24 -11.45 -2.01 19.98
C ASP A 24 -10.91 -0.58 19.89
N LEU A 25 -9.63 -0.51 19.44
CA LEU A 25 -9.11 0.86 19.35
C LEU A 25 -9.60 1.50 18.06
N ILE A 26 -9.79 2.89 18.21
CA ILE A 26 -10.26 3.62 17.01
C ILE A 26 -9.05 3.87 16.08
N CYS A 27 -9.33 3.54 14.86
CA CYS A 27 -8.26 3.76 13.85
C CYS A 27 -8.05 5.27 13.63
N ASN A 28 -6.74 5.71 13.63
CA ASN A 28 -6.50 7.15 13.36
C ASN A 28 -5.64 7.32 12.11
N HIS A 29 -5.31 6.23 11.45
CA HIS A 29 -4.55 6.29 10.19
C HIS A 29 -5.05 5.17 9.26
N GLU A 30 -5.07 5.56 7.97
CA GLU A 30 -5.53 4.54 6.99
C GLU A 30 -4.55 4.48 5.81
N LEU A 31 -4.14 3.24 5.57
CA LEU A 31 -3.35 3.02 4.35
C LEU A 31 -4.24 2.56 3.19
N VAL A 32 -4.12 3.32 2.15
CA VAL A 32 -4.92 2.94 0.95
C VAL A 32 -3.94 2.63 -0.19
N LEU A 33 -4.14 1.37 -0.78
CA LEU A 33 -3.39 1.03 -2.01
C LEU A 33 -4.29 1.18 -3.24
N LEU A 34 -3.79 2.03 -4.02
CA LEU A 34 -4.61 2.32 -5.22
C LEU A 34 -3.81 1.98 -6.49
N PHE A 35 -4.67 1.45 -7.44
CA PHE A 35 -4.05 1.15 -8.73
C PHE A 35 -4.59 2.12 -9.79
N GLN A 36 -3.65 2.76 -10.50
CA GLN A 36 -4.02 3.65 -11.62
C GLN A 36 -3.16 3.31 -12.86
N PRO A 37 -3.99 2.93 -13.86
CA PRO A 37 -3.21 2.64 -15.08
C PRO A 37 -2.71 3.91 -15.76
N PHE A 38 -1.55 3.78 -16.59
CA PHE A 38 -1.04 4.96 -17.33
C PHE A 38 -1.98 5.30 -18.48
N ARG A 39 -2.48 4.08 -19.08
CA ARG A 39 -3.46 4.28 -20.18
C ARG A 39 -4.85 3.85 -19.73
N GLY A 40 -5.66 4.86 -19.58
CA GLY A 40 -7.03 4.61 -19.08
C GLY A 40 -7.40 5.63 -17.99
N ASP A 41 -8.68 5.89 -17.90
CA ASP A 41 -9.12 6.90 -16.90
C ASP A 41 -9.90 6.21 -15.77
N TRP A 42 -9.17 5.20 -15.25
CA TRP A 42 -9.88 4.57 -14.12
C TRP A 42 -8.88 4.34 -12.97
N VAL A 43 -9.55 4.17 -11.78
CA VAL A 43 -8.75 3.86 -10.57
C VAL A 43 -9.44 2.73 -9.81
N GLN A 44 -8.56 1.97 -9.18
CA GLN A 44 -9.13 0.86 -8.38
C GLN A 44 -8.41 0.80 -7.02
N ILE A 45 -9.26 0.68 -6.05
CA ILE A 45 -8.67 0.50 -4.71
C ILE A 45 -8.42 -1.00 -4.47
N ASN A 46 -7.15 -1.32 -4.26
CA ASN A 46 -6.78 -2.75 -4.12
C ASN A 46 -6.76 -3.18 -2.65
N GLY A 47 -6.69 -2.17 -1.76
CA GLY A 47 -6.70 -2.56 -0.33
C GLY A 47 -6.73 -1.30 0.55
N VAL A 48 -7.48 -1.55 1.69
CA VAL A 48 -7.50 -0.47 2.71
C VAL A 48 -7.21 -1.10 4.08
N PHE A 49 -6.18 -0.43 4.66
CA PHE A 49 -5.81 -0.95 5.99
C PHE A 49 -5.92 0.19 7.01
N GLY A 50 -6.74 -0.17 8.03
CA GLY A 50 -6.89 0.83 9.12
C GLY A 50 -6.03 0.44 10.34
N THR A 51 -5.29 1.43 10.75
CA THR A 51 -4.48 1.10 11.95
C THR A 51 -4.60 2.22 12.99
N HIS A 52 -4.43 1.68 14.26
CA HIS A 52 -4.29 2.69 15.35
C HIS A 52 -2.82 3.03 15.56
N GLN A 53 -2.31 3.97 14.69
CA GLN A 53 -0.92 4.47 14.64
C GLN A 53 -0.29 4.09 13.30
N ASN A 54 0.86 4.68 13.07
CA ASN A 54 1.47 4.46 11.73
C ASN A 54 1.95 3.01 11.57
N VAL A 55 1.78 2.51 10.29
CA VAL A 55 2.29 1.16 9.99
C VAL A 55 3.83 1.20 9.94
N LYS A 56 4.39 0.24 10.67
CA LYS A 56 5.88 0.22 10.65
C LYS A 56 6.40 -0.11 9.24
N ALA A 57 7.54 0.42 9.00
CA ALA A 57 8.11 0.35 7.63
C ALA A 57 8.27 -1.11 7.18
N ASP A 58 8.59 -2.01 8.05
CA ASP A 58 8.77 -3.43 7.65
C ASP A 58 7.44 -4.04 7.19
N HIS A 59 6.43 -3.73 7.91
CA HIS A 59 5.11 -4.26 7.50
C HIS A 59 4.62 -3.60 6.21
N LEU A 60 4.87 -2.35 6.17
CA LEU A 60 4.45 -1.64 4.95
C LEU A 60 5.18 -2.20 3.73
N SER A 61 6.43 -2.58 3.84
CA SER A 61 7.18 -3.16 2.70
C SER A 61 6.56 -4.50 2.27
N LYS A 62 6.21 -5.26 3.23
CA LYS A 62 5.62 -6.58 2.89
C LYS A 62 4.25 -6.41 2.21
N ILE A 63 3.51 -5.50 2.80
CA ILE A 63 2.18 -5.28 2.21
C ILE A 63 2.32 -4.78 0.77
N LEU A 64 3.26 -3.89 0.59
CA LEU A 64 3.45 -3.35 -0.77
C LEU A 64 3.89 -4.45 -1.74
N ILE A 65 4.80 -5.32 -1.34
CA ILE A 65 5.27 -6.40 -2.24
C ILE A 65 4.10 -7.35 -2.56
N GLU A 66 3.37 -7.67 -1.53
CA GLU A 66 2.21 -8.54 -1.78
C GLU A 66 1.21 -7.90 -2.74
N ALA A 67 0.99 -6.68 -2.53
CA ALA A 67 0.03 -6.00 -3.43
C ALA A 67 0.54 -6.04 -4.87
N VAL A 68 1.79 -5.84 -5.04
CA VAL A 68 2.36 -5.86 -6.40
C VAL A 68 2.22 -7.26 -7.00
N ILE A 69 2.55 -8.23 -6.21
CA ILE A 69 2.45 -9.63 -6.71
C ILE A 69 0.99 -9.93 -7.12
N LEU A 70 0.06 -9.52 -6.25
CA LEU A 70 -1.35 -9.83 -6.57
C LEU A 70 -1.79 -9.06 -7.82
N CYS A 71 -1.36 -7.83 -7.87
CA CYS A 71 -1.71 -7.07 -9.08
C CYS A 71 -1.13 -7.73 -10.34
N GLU A 72 0.11 -8.14 -10.23
CA GLU A 72 0.74 -8.75 -11.42
C GLU A 72 0.09 -10.08 -11.79
N ASN A 73 -0.25 -10.85 -10.82
CA ASN A 73 -0.95 -12.11 -11.10
C ASN A 73 -2.33 -11.89 -11.74
N ALA A 74 -2.87 -10.77 -11.46
CA ALA A 74 -4.21 -10.46 -12.01
C ALA A 74 -4.09 -9.77 -13.37
N GLY A 75 -2.91 -9.64 -13.85
CA GLY A 75 -2.70 -9.04 -15.18
C GLY A 75 -2.53 -7.52 -15.12
N LEU A 76 -2.46 -7.09 -13.81
CA LEU A 76 -2.19 -5.63 -13.66
C LEU A 76 -0.70 -5.42 -13.42
N PHE A 77 0.00 -4.94 -14.40
CA PHE A 77 1.46 -4.82 -14.29
C PHE A 77 1.85 -3.48 -13.65
N VAL A 78 2.70 -3.63 -12.61
CA VAL A 78 3.02 -2.44 -11.78
C VAL A 78 4.44 -1.98 -12.16
N ASP A 79 4.55 -0.70 -12.72
CA ASP A 79 5.87 -0.15 -13.14
C ASP A 79 6.39 0.87 -12.12
N ALA A 80 5.47 1.54 -11.47
CA ALA A 80 5.95 2.52 -10.48
C ALA A 80 5.01 2.55 -9.26
N ILE A 81 5.73 2.83 -8.11
CA ILE A 81 4.95 3.05 -6.87
C ILE A 81 5.15 4.49 -6.41
N THR A 82 3.95 5.11 -6.12
CA THR A 82 4.09 6.53 -5.73
C THR A 82 3.52 6.72 -4.31
N GLY A 83 4.22 7.57 -3.48
CA GLY A 83 3.70 7.97 -2.11
C GLY A 83 4.31 9.28 -1.65
N ASP A 84 3.77 9.86 -0.56
CA ASP A 84 4.35 11.11 -0.02
C ASP A 84 5.68 10.84 0.70
N GLY A 85 6.48 11.80 1.00
CA GLY A 85 7.81 11.70 1.64
C GLY A 85 7.69 11.60 3.17
N ALA A 86 6.59 11.11 3.67
CA ALA A 86 6.48 10.93 5.13
C ALA A 86 7.52 9.95 5.66
N THR A 87 7.87 10.12 6.94
CA THR A 87 9.00 9.39 7.58
C THR A 87 8.86 7.89 7.34
N TRP A 88 7.71 7.34 7.37
CA TRP A 88 7.56 5.87 7.22
C TRP A 88 7.74 5.45 5.76
N ASN A 89 7.32 6.30 4.72
CA ASN A 89 7.62 5.96 3.31
C ASN A 89 9.12 6.04 3.01
N ARG A 90 9.77 6.97 3.67
CA ARG A 90 11.23 7.02 3.45
C ARG A 90 11.91 5.80 4.06
N ALA A 91 11.43 5.44 5.26
CA ALA A 91 11.96 4.20 5.86
C ALA A 91 11.71 2.98 4.96
N LEU A 92 10.50 2.94 4.41
CA LEU A 92 10.19 1.88 3.42
C LEU A 92 11.20 1.89 2.27
N TRP A 93 11.55 3.04 1.72
CA TRP A 93 12.52 3.12 0.61
C TRP A 93 13.86 2.51 1.03
N ARG A 94 14.20 2.78 2.21
CA ARG A 94 15.49 2.22 2.68
C ARG A 94 15.44 0.69 2.69
N ASN A 95 14.27 0.12 3.10
CA ASN A 95 14.16 -1.34 3.05
C ASN A 95 14.35 -1.89 1.64
N PHE A 96 14.02 -0.99 0.68
CA PHE A 96 14.16 -1.46 -0.71
C PHE A 96 15.49 -1.00 -1.30
N GLY A 97 16.33 -0.45 -0.42
CA GLY A 97 17.67 -0.05 -0.88
C GLY A 97 17.62 1.27 -1.66
N ILE A 98 16.55 2.03 -1.55
CA ILE A 98 16.38 3.32 -2.24
C ILE A 98 16.84 4.44 -1.30
N GLY A 99 17.98 5.07 -1.61
CA GLY A 99 18.55 6.17 -0.78
C GLY A 99 19.26 7.20 -1.66
N GLN A 100 19.55 8.31 -1.20
CA GLN A 100 20.09 9.47 -1.95
C GLN A 100 21.46 9.11 -2.55
N SER A 101 21.66 9.07 -3.89
CA SER A 101 22.93 9.47 -4.55
C SER A 101 22.79 10.88 -5.14
N ILE A 102 23.32 12.03 -4.42
CA ILE A 102 23.38 13.43 -4.93
C ILE A 102 22.95 13.47 -6.39
N GLY A 103 21.53 13.53 -6.55
CA GLY A 103 20.83 14.16 -7.71
C GLY A 103 19.39 13.64 -7.81
N GLN A 104 18.51 14.22 -6.97
CA GLN A 104 17.07 14.51 -6.98
C GLN A 104 16.25 13.28 -7.36
N MET A 105 15.56 12.60 -6.26
CA MET A 105 14.30 11.94 -6.67
C MET A 105 13.31 11.94 -5.49
N SER A 106 12.25 12.79 -5.54
CA SER A 106 10.97 12.82 -4.81
C SER A 106 10.01 11.75 -5.34
N ILE A 107 9.97 10.51 -4.59
CA ILE A 107 9.01 9.45 -5.02
C ILE A 107 7.81 9.46 -4.06
N SER A 108 6.60 10.00 -4.51
CA SER A 108 5.23 9.96 -4.00
C SER A 108 4.52 8.66 -4.43
N THR A 109 4.22 7.67 -3.47
CA THR A 109 3.68 6.27 -3.64
C THR A 109 2.30 6.30 -4.33
N LEU A 110 2.19 6.10 -5.63
CA LEU A 110 1.26 5.78 -6.70
C LEU A 110 1.88 4.73 -7.64
N LEU A 111 1.24 3.51 -7.68
CA LEU A 111 1.68 2.36 -8.50
C LEU A 111 1.31 2.61 -9.98
N PHE A 112 2.24 3.10 -10.81
CA PHE A 112 2.03 3.30 -12.26
C PHE A 112 2.55 2.11 -13.07
N LEU A 113 1.71 1.72 -14.29
CA LEU A 113 2.01 0.72 -15.35
C LEU A 113 2.85 1.37 -16.46
N ASN A 114 3.75 0.35 -17.39
CA ASN A 114 3.74 -0.02 -18.82
C ASN A 114 4.16 -1.49 -19.01
N ARG A 115 3.23 -2.26 -19.78
CA ARG A 115 3.08 -3.02 -21.03
C ARG A 115 1.75 -3.78 -21.03
#